data_AF-A0A239L8H7-F1
#
_entry.id   AF-A0A239L8H7-F1
#
_cell.length_a   1.000
_cell.length_b   1.000
_cell.length_c   1.000
_cell.angle_alpha   90.00
_cell.angle_beta   90.00
_cell.angle_gamma   90.00
#
_symmetry.space_group_name_H-M   'P 1'
#
loop_
_entity.id
_entity.type
_entity.pdbx_description
1 polymer ?
#
loop_
_entity_poly.entity_id
_entity_poly.type
_entity_poly.pdbx_seq_one_letter_code
_entity_poly.pdbx_strand_id
1 'polypeptide(L)'
;MTLEEICATTRVAMRHLENLEADQYGQLPGGVFRKGIARNYIHALGLEEGPWIERFEANLRSQGIGTETEGDLTQFAQNVKRSRGTTERGMGMRWLGVALLLALVGGGAWAAWKYVLHARVHF
;
A
#
# COMPACT_ATOMS: atom_id res chain seq x y z
N MET A 1 -24.53 15.58 -10.33
CA MET A 1 -23.12 15.19 -10.24
C MET A 1 -22.66 14.86 -11.64
N THR A 2 -21.62 15.53 -12.14
CA THR A 2 -21.13 15.34 -13.51
C THR A 2 -19.93 14.39 -13.53
N LEU A 3 -19.61 13.85 -14.71
CA LEU A 3 -18.47 12.94 -14.87
C LEU A 3 -17.13 13.65 -14.60
N GLU A 4 -17.05 14.95 -14.89
CA GLU A 4 -15.89 15.81 -14.60
C GLU A 4 -15.68 15.96 -13.09
N GLU A 5 -16.75 16.12 -12.31
CA GLU A 5 -16.69 16.17 -10.84
C GLU A 5 -16.21 14.83 -10.25
N ILE A 6 -16.63 13.72 -10.85
CA ILE A 6 -16.18 12.38 -10.46
C ILE A 6 -14.71 12.18 -10.81
N CYS A 7 -14.27 12.60 -12.00
CA CYS A 7 -12.86 12.55 -12.39
C CYS A 7 -11.97 13.31 -11.40
N ALA A 8 -12.38 14.52 -11.04
CA ALA A 8 -11.65 15.36 -10.10
C ALA A 8 -11.50 14.70 -8.72
N THR A 9 -12.51 13.96 -8.27
CA THR A 9 -12.55 13.35 -6.93
C THR A 9 -11.89 11.96 -6.90
N THR A 10 -12.05 11.17 -7.95
CA THR A 10 -11.67 9.74 -7.97
C THR A 10 -10.30 9.46 -8.61
N ARG A 11 -9.72 10.45 -9.31
CA ARG A 11 -8.53 10.29 -10.17
C ARG A 11 -8.69 9.23 -11.27
N VAL A 12 -9.93 8.85 -11.59
CA VAL A 12 -10.23 8.02 -12.74
C VAL A 12 -10.29 8.92 -13.98
N ALA A 13 -9.67 8.49 -15.08
CA ALA A 13 -9.72 9.26 -16.33
C ALA A 13 -11.14 9.25 -16.92
N MET A 14 -11.56 10.39 -17.47
CA MET A 14 -12.89 10.62 -18.08
C MET A 14 -13.32 9.47 -19.00
N ARG A 15 -12.47 9.08 -19.96
CA ARG A 15 -12.73 7.96 -20.89
C ARG A 15 -13.14 6.65 -20.20
N HIS A 16 -12.64 6.37 -19.00
CA HIS A 16 -12.97 5.14 -18.30
C HIS A 16 -14.33 5.24 -17.63
N LEU A 17 -14.73 6.43 -17.18
CA LEU A 17 -16.08 6.66 -16.68
C LEU A 17 -17.09 6.63 -17.83
N GLU A 18 -16.76 7.21 -18.99
CA GLU A 18 -17.60 7.13 -20.20
C GLU A 18 -17.80 5.66 -20.64
N ASN A 19 -16.72 4.87 -20.66
CA ASN A 19 -16.80 3.45 -20.96
C ASN A 19 -17.58 2.66 -19.91
N LEU A 20 -17.56 3.09 -18.65
CA LEU A 20 -18.33 2.47 -17.56
C LEU A 20 -19.83 2.75 -17.73
N GLU A 21 -20.22 3.99 -18.06
CA GLU A 21 -21.62 4.35 -18.34
C GLU A 21 -22.15 3.73 -19.64
N ALA A 22 -21.27 3.51 -20.62
CA ALA A 22 -21.62 2.89 -21.89
C ALA A 22 -21.58 1.34 -21.88
N ASP A 23 -21.40 0.71 -20.70
CA ASP A 23 -21.23 -0.74 -20.54
C ASP A 23 -20.09 -1.36 -21.38
N GLN A 24 -19.12 -0.55 -21.79
CA GLN A 24 -17.96 -0.95 -22.59
C GLN A 24 -16.81 -1.45 -21.69
N TYR A 25 -17.09 -2.44 -20.86
CA TYR A 25 -16.14 -2.87 -19.83
C TYR A 25 -14.83 -3.45 -20.39
N GLY A 26 -14.83 -3.92 -21.64
CA GLY A 26 -13.63 -4.38 -22.35
C GLY A 26 -12.60 -3.27 -22.60
N GLN A 27 -13.05 -2.02 -22.67
CA GLN A 27 -12.21 -0.84 -22.87
C GLN A 27 -11.70 -0.23 -21.56
N LEU A 28 -12.10 -0.79 -20.41
CA LEU A 28 -11.54 -0.42 -19.13
C LEU A 28 -10.16 -1.09 -18.93
N PRO A 29 -9.27 -0.45 -18.15
CA PRO A 29 -8.01 -1.09 -17.75
C PRO A 29 -8.28 -2.46 -17.14
N GLY A 30 -7.55 -3.47 -17.62
CA GLY A 30 -7.68 -4.85 -17.17
C GLY A 30 -7.26 -5.06 -15.71
N GLY A 31 -7.39 -6.31 -15.25
CA GLY A 31 -6.93 -6.71 -13.93
C GLY A 31 -7.74 -6.09 -12.78
N VAL A 32 -7.05 -5.80 -11.68
CA VAL A 32 -7.62 -5.21 -10.44
C VAL A 32 -8.21 -3.81 -10.64
N PHE A 33 -7.76 -3.09 -11.66
CA PHE A 33 -8.13 -1.69 -11.86
C PHE A 33 -9.59 -1.53 -12.24
N ARG A 34 -10.16 -2.48 -12.99
CA ARG A 34 -11.55 -2.43 -13.43
C ARG A 34 -12.53 -2.33 -12.24
N LYS A 35 -12.34 -3.18 -11.23
CA LYS A 35 -13.13 -3.17 -9.99
C LYS A 35 -12.86 -1.91 -9.16
N GLY A 36 -11.62 -1.44 -9.14
CA GLY A 36 -11.24 -0.19 -8.45
C GLY A 36 -11.93 1.04 -9.04
N ILE A 37 -12.01 1.13 -10.37
CA ILE A 37 -12.71 2.20 -11.09
C ILE A 37 -14.21 2.16 -10.76
N ALA A 38 -14.85 0.99 -10.87
CA ALA A 38 -16.26 0.83 -10.53
C ALA A 38 -16.56 1.22 -9.07
N ARG A 39 -15.74 0.76 -8.12
CA ARG A 39 -15.89 1.11 -6.70
C ARG A 39 -15.77 2.62 -6.46
N ASN A 40 -14.75 3.26 -7.04
CA ASN A 40 -14.58 4.71 -6.89
C ASN A 40 -15.77 5.48 -7.47
N TYR A 41 -16.32 5.05 -8.61
CA TYR A 41 -17.52 5.62 -9.21
C TYR A 41 -18.74 5.49 -8.30
N ILE A 42 -19.00 4.28 -7.77
CA ILE A 42 -20.10 3.99 -6.84
C ILE A 42 -20.00 4.87 -5.57
N HIS A 43 -18.80 4.96 -4.97
CA HIS A 43 -18.59 5.81 -3.80
C HIS A 43 -18.75 7.29 -4.10
N ALA A 44 -18.28 7.76 -5.26
CA ALA A 44 -18.47 9.15 -5.66
C ALA A 44 -19.95 9.49 -5.72
N LEU A 45 -20.79 8.55 -6.22
CA LEU A 45 -22.25 8.70 -6.28
C LEU A 45 -22.96 8.53 -4.93
N GLY A 46 -22.23 8.21 -3.85
CA GLY A 46 -22.83 7.97 -2.53
C GLY A 46 -23.69 6.71 -2.45
N LEU A 47 -23.46 5.75 -3.35
CA LEU A 47 -24.22 4.51 -3.44
C LEU A 47 -23.64 3.41 -2.52
N GLU A 48 -24.49 2.47 -2.12
CA GLU A 48 -24.06 1.29 -1.36
C GLU A 48 -23.20 0.35 -2.22
N GLU A 49 -21.97 0.07 -1.79
CA GLU A 49 -21.03 -0.70 -2.63
C GLU A 49 -21.52 -2.10 -2.98
N GLY A 50 -22.02 -2.86 -2.02
CA GLY A 50 -22.29 -4.30 -2.15
C GLY A 50 -23.19 -4.65 -3.34
N PRO A 51 -24.43 -4.16 -3.39
CA PRO A 51 -25.35 -4.48 -4.48
C PRO A 51 -24.86 -4.02 -5.85
N TRP A 52 -24.20 -2.86 -5.91
CA TRP A 52 -23.75 -2.26 -7.17
C TRP A 52 -22.50 -2.96 -7.71
N ILE A 53 -21.57 -3.35 -6.85
CA ILE A 53 -20.37 -4.08 -7.27
C ILE A 53 -20.71 -5.51 -7.70
N GLU A 54 -21.71 -6.15 -7.06
CA GLU A 54 -22.19 -7.46 -7.47
C GLU A 54 -22.83 -7.42 -8.87
N ARG A 55 -23.66 -6.41 -9.14
CA ARG A 55 -24.22 -6.17 -10.48
C ARG A 55 -23.14 -5.94 -11.53
N PHE A 56 -22.15 -5.12 -11.19
CA PHE A 56 -21.02 -4.88 -12.07
C PHE A 56 -20.26 -6.18 -12.40
N GLU A 57 -19.97 -7.01 -11.41
CA GLU A 57 -19.32 -8.31 -11.63
C GLU A 57 -20.19 -9.29 -12.42
N ALA A 58 -21.51 -9.26 -12.23
CA ALA A 58 -22.44 -10.05 -13.05
C ALA A 58 -22.41 -9.62 -14.52
N ASN A 59 -22.34 -8.32 -14.80
CA ASN A 59 -22.20 -7.79 -16.16
C ASN A 59 -20.86 -8.14 -16.79
N LEU A 60 -19.76 -8.13 -16.02
CA LEU A 60 -18.46 -8.59 -16.51
C LEU A 60 -18.51 -10.06 -16.94
N ARG A 61 -19.11 -10.92 -16.11
CA ARG A 61 -19.28 -12.34 -16.42
C ARG A 61 -20.17 -12.58 -17.64
N SER A 62 -21.27 -11.83 -17.78
CA SER A 62 -22.17 -11.98 -18.93
C SER A 62 -21.52 -11.57 -20.25
N GLN A 63 -20.59 -10.60 -20.21
CA GLN A 63 -19.78 -10.21 -21.37
C GLN A 63 -18.53 -11.09 -21.57
N GLY A 64 -18.30 -12.11 -20.75
CA GLY A 64 -17.11 -12.99 -20.83
C GLY A 64 -15.80 -12.30 -20.38
N ILE A 65 -15.88 -11.15 -19.74
CA ILE A 65 -14.74 -10.37 -19.27
C ILE A 65 -14.38 -10.86 -17.86
N GLY A 66 -13.56 -11.90 -17.75
CA GLY A 66 -13.18 -12.44 -16.43
C GLY A 66 -12.10 -13.51 -16.39
N THR A 67 -11.80 -14.19 -17.50
CA THR A 67 -10.92 -15.37 -17.50
C THR A 67 -9.42 -15.06 -17.43
N GLU A 68 -8.98 -13.88 -17.87
CA GLU A 68 -7.55 -13.48 -17.83
C GLU A 68 -7.15 -12.84 -16.48
N THR A 69 -8.14 -12.45 -15.66
CA THR A 69 -7.94 -11.59 -14.48
C THR A 69 -7.48 -12.35 -13.23
N GLU A 70 -7.81 -13.64 -13.07
CA GLU A 70 -7.35 -14.42 -11.91
C GLU A 70 -5.84 -14.70 -11.94
N GLY A 71 -5.29 -14.98 -13.11
CA GLY A 71 -3.84 -15.16 -13.30
C GLY A 71 -3.05 -13.88 -13.01
N ASP A 72 -3.51 -12.76 -13.58
CA ASP A 72 -2.91 -11.43 -13.37
C ASP A 72 -3.06 -10.92 -11.93
N LEU A 73 -4.21 -11.16 -11.30
CA LEU A 73 -4.45 -10.83 -9.88
C LEU A 73 -3.51 -11.62 -8.96
N THR A 74 -3.34 -12.91 -9.23
CA THR A 74 -2.44 -13.77 -8.45
C THR A 74 -0.99 -13.30 -8.59
N GLN A 75 -0.57 -12.96 -9.82
CA GLN A 75 0.76 -12.44 -10.09
C GLN A 75 0.98 -11.05 -9.47
N PHE A 76 0.01 -10.15 -9.56
CA PHE A 76 0.05 -8.83 -8.92
C PHE A 76 0.14 -8.97 -7.39
N ALA A 77 -0.70 -9.81 -6.79
CA ALA A 77 -0.67 -10.06 -5.35
C ALA A 77 0.69 -10.65 -4.89
N GLN A 78 1.28 -11.54 -5.69
CA GLN A 78 2.63 -12.07 -5.46
C GLN A 78 3.70 -10.98 -5.55
N ASN A 79 3.64 -10.11 -6.58
CA ASN A 79 4.57 -9.00 -6.75
C ASN A 79 4.50 -7.99 -5.60
N VAL A 80 3.29 -7.67 -5.12
CA VAL A 80 3.08 -6.80 -3.95
C VAL A 80 3.56 -7.46 -2.65
N LYS A 81 3.34 -8.77 -2.46
CA LYS A 81 3.91 -9.51 -1.31
C LYS A 81 5.43 -9.48 -1.33
N ARG A 82 6.05 -9.63 -2.51
CA ARG A 82 7.50 -9.59 -2.67
C ARG A 82 8.07 -8.20 -2.36
N SER A 83 7.38 -7.12 -2.73
CA SER A 83 7.81 -5.75 -2.44
C SER A 83 7.57 -5.32 -0.99
N ARG A 84 6.60 -5.92 -0.28
CA ARG A 84 6.40 -5.68 1.17
C ARG A 84 7.42 -6.37 2.08
N GLY A 85 8.14 -7.38 1.59
CA GLY A 85 9.15 -8.12 2.35
C GLY A 85 10.44 -7.35 2.71
N THR A 86 10.57 -6.07 2.34
CA THR A 86 11.81 -5.28 2.54
C THR A 86 11.71 -4.21 3.63
N THR A 87 10.52 -3.93 4.19
CA THR A 87 10.36 -2.83 5.17
C THR A 87 10.47 -3.28 6.64
N GLU A 88 10.30 -4.57 6.94
CA GLU A 88 10.37 -5.09 8.33
C GLU A 88 11.78 -5.47 8.80
N ARG A 89 12.83 -5.30 7.97
CA ARG A 89 14.23 -5.53 8.39
C ARG A 89 14.92 -4.29 9.00
N GLY A 90 14.25 -3.14 8.99
CA GLY A 90 14.84 -1.86 9.42
C GLY A 90 14.82 -1.57 10.92
N MET A 91 14.01 -2.26 11.72
CA MET A 91 13.91 -1.96 13.16
C MET A 91 15.09 -2.57 13.94
N GLY A 92 15.41 -3.85 13.71
CA GLY A 92 16.49 -4.54 14.43
C GLY A 92 17.88 -3.92 14.23
N MET A 93 18.17 -3.39 13.04
CA MET A 93 19.49 -2.83 12.72
C MET A 93 19.72 -1.45 13.36
N ARG A 94 18.65 -0.67 13.59
CA ARG A 94 18.73 0.66 14.22
C ARG A 94 19.00 0.55 15.72
N TRP A 95 18.39 -0.42 16.39
CA TRP A 95 18.63 -0.67 17.81
C TRP A 95 20.03 -1.22 18.08
N LEU A 96 20.62 -1.93 17.12
CA LEU A 96 22.01 -2.41 17.23
C LEU A 96 23.01 -1.25 17.33
N GLY A 97 22.81 -0.19 16.53
CA GLY A 97 23.63 1.02 16.58
C GLY A 97 23.47 1.80 17.90
N VAL A 98 22.24 1.91 18.41
CA VAL A 98 21.96 2.56 19.69
C VAL A 98 22.60 1.79 20.85
N ALA A 99 22.51 0.46 20.85
CA ALA A 99 23.15 -0.38 21.87
C ALA A 99 24.68 -0.24 21.86
N LEU A 100 25.30 -0.19 20.68
CA LEU A 100 26.75 0.02 20.54
C LEU A 100 27.17 1.39 21.10
N LEU A 101 26.40 2.45 20.79
CA LEU A 101 26.70 3.80 21.25
C LEU A 101 26.57 3.92 22.77
N LEU A 102 25.53 3.34 23.37
CA LEU A 102 25.36 3.29 24.82
C LEU A 102 26.48 2.50 25.51
N ALA A 103 26.93 1.40 24.92
CA ALA A 103 28.05 0.62 25.44
C ALA A 103 29.37 1.42 25.45
N LEU A 104 29.65 2.18 24.38
CA LEU A 104 30.83 3.05 24.30
C LEU A 104 30.79 4.18 25.33
N VAL A 105 29.64 4.86 25.47
CA VAL A 105 29.48 5.95 26.44
C VAL A 105 29.56 5.43 27.88
N GLY A 106 28.86 4.34 28.18
CA GLY A 106 28.89 3.71 29.51
C GLY A 106 30.29 3.20 29.88
N GLY A 107 30.97 2.52 28.95
CA GLY A 107 32.34 2.04 29.13
C GLY A 107 33.35 3.17 29.36
N GLY A 108 33.24 4.26 28.59
CA GLY A 108 34.08 5.45 28.76
C GLY A 108 33.88 6.13 30.11
N ALA A 109 32.62 6.30 30.54
CA ALA A 109 32.29 6.88 31.83
C ALA A 109 32.81 6.02 33.01
N TRP A 110 32.67 4.69 32.91
CA TRP A 110 33.19 3.77 33.91
C TRP A 110 34.72 3.81 34.02
N ALA A 111 35.42 3.82 32.87
CA ALA A 111 36.87 3.95 32.84
C ALA A 111 37.32 5.27 33.46
N ALA A 112 36.71 6.40 33.07
CA ALA A 112 37.04 7.72 33.62
C ALA A 112 36.81 7.79 35.13
N TRP A 113 35.69 7.24 35.63
CA TRP A 113 35.44 7.13 37.06
C TRP A 113 36.55 6.32 37.74
N LYS A 114 36.86 5.13 37.22
CA LYS A 114 37.90 4.26 37.79
C LYS A 114 39.27 4.93 37.83
N TYR A 115 39.65 5.63 36.76
CA TYR A 115 40.90 6.39 36.70
C TYR A 115 40.94 7.54 37.70
N VAL A 116 39.88 8.34 37.81
CA VAL A 116 39.79 9.45 38.79
C VAL A 116 39.77 8.94 40.22
N LEU A 117 39.06 7.84 40.49
CA LEU A 117 38.94 7.28 41.84
C LEU A 117 40.22 6.59 42.29
N HIS A 118 40.99 5.95 41.40
CA HIS A 118 42.30 5.39 41.72
C HIS A 118 43.43 6.45 41.75
N ALA A 119 43.35 7.51 40.96
CA ALA A 119 44.33 8.60 40.99
C ALA A 119 44.29 9.41 42.31
N ARG A 120 43.17 9.39 43.04
CA ARG A 120 42.99 10.13 44.29
C ARG A 120 43.45 9.40 45.56
N VAL A 121 43.84 8.12 45.49
CA VAL A 121 44.23 7.32 46.68
C VAL A 121 45.74 7.18 46.83
N HIS A 122 46.54 7.75 45.91
CA HIS A 122 48.00 7.67 45.92
C HIS A 122 48.71 9.00 46.23
N PHE A 123 47.99 9.99 46.77
CA PHE A 123 48.59 11.17 47.40
C PHE A 123 48.23 11.23 48.88
#